data_AF-A0A4Q4UKD5-F1
#
_entry.id   AF-A0A4Q4UKD5-F1
#
_cell.length_a   1.000
_cell.length_b   1.000
_cell.length_c   1.000
_cell.angle_alpha   90.00
_cell.angle_beta   90.00
_cell.angle_gamma   90.00
#
_symmetry.space_group_name_H-M   'P 1'
#
loop_
_entity.id
_entity.type
_entity.pdbx_description
1 polymer ?
#
loop_
_entity_poly.entity_id
_entity_poly.type
_entity_poly.pdbx_seq_one_letter_code
_entity_poly.pdbx_strand_id
1 'polypeptide(L)'
;MGDFAARNLQSGLRQYNTKRLISRLSPSPFSVNAALTRWRQLSAFLLHPNRSARTPLEPSEEVSTQQAQQLAVALNHFLEAFVSGDREVRYEQENHLREVIVECATFGYLLFSQPSEFRSSYGDEDNSRGIVTCPGLEKVSDQGGRRCASPQMLVPPAVEGMYHG
;
A
#
# COMPACT_ATOMS: atom_id res chain seq x y z
N MET A 1 57.27 0.38 -25.90
CA MET A 1 56.52 1.16 -24.89
C MET A 1 55.14 1.68 -25.36
N GLY A 2 54.73 1.53 -26.64
CA GLY A 2 53.44 2.07 -27.13
C GLY A 2 52.20 1.19 -26.92
N ASP A 3 52.37 -0.11 -26.70
CA ASP A 3 51.25 -1.08 -26.72
C ASP A 3 50.45 -1.13 -25.39
N PHE A 4 51.05 -0.66 -24.29
CA PHE A 4 50.40 -0.61 -22.97
C PHE A 4 49.45 0.60 -22.84
N ALA A 5 49.75 1.72 -23.50
CA ALA A 5 48.91 2.91 -23.49
C ALA A 5 47.61 2.71 -24.29
N ALA A 6 47.69 2.02 -25.44
CA ALA A 6 46.53 1.74 -26.29
C ALA A 6 45.51 0.80 -25.60
N ARG A 7 45.99 -0.22 -24.87
CA ARG A 7 45.13 -1.15 -24.13
C ARG A 7 44.39 -0.48 -22.97
N ASN A 8 45.01 0.47 -22.28
CA ASN A 8 44.39 1.21 -21.18
C ASN A 8 43.35 2.25 -21.66
N LEU A 9 43.56 2.86 -22.83
CA LEU A 9 42.56 3.72 -23.45
C LEU A 9 41.33 2.94 -23.93
N GLN A 10 41.53 1.76 -24.52
CA GLN A 10 40.43 0.89 -24.95
C GLN A 10 39.63 0.32 -23.77
N SER A 11 40.29 -0.02 -22.66
CA SER A 11 39.61 -0.49 -21.44
C SER A 11 38.80 0.63 -20.77
N GLY A 12 39.35 1.85 -20.70
CA GLY A 12 38.66 3.04 -20.19
C GLY A 12 37.45 3.44 -21.05
N LEU A 13 37.57 3.41 -22.39
CA LEU A 13 36.47 3.68 -23.32
C LEU A 13 35.36 2.62 -23.24
N ARG A 14 35.70 1.35 -23.02
CA ARG A 14 34.72 0.28 -22.79
C ARG A 14 34.00 0.44 -21.45
N GLN A 15 34.71 0.77 -20.38
CA GLN A 15 34.11 1.02 -19.06
C GLN A 15 33.24 2.27 -19.04
N TYR A 16 33.64 3.35 -19.72
CA TYR A 16 32.85 4.56 -19.83
C TYR A 16 31.56 4.31 -20.64
N ASN A 17 31.66 3.63 -21.79
CA ASN A 17 30.48 3.31 -22.61
C ASN A 17 29.51 2.36 -21.91
N THR A 18 30.01 1.35 -21.17
CA THR A 18 29.14 0.45 -20.40
C THR A 18 28.42 1.17 -19.26
N LYS A 19 29.10 2.03 -18.50
CA LYS A 19 28.44 2.86 -17.47
C LYS A 19 27.36 3.79 -18.06
N ARG A 20 27.63 4.38 -19.23
CA ARG A 20 26.70 5.27 -19.95
C ARG A 20 25.51 4.53 -20.58
N LEU A 21 25.71 3.27 -20.98
CA LEU A 21 24.64 2.37 -21.44
C LEU A 21 23.77 1.91 -20.27
N ILE A 22 24.37 1.54 -19.14
CA ILE A 22 23.64 1.11 -17.93
C ILE A 22 22.79 2.27 -17.35
N SER A 23 23.31 3.49 -17.34
CA SER A 23 22.53 4.67 -16.91
C SER A 23 21.36 5.00 -17.85
N ARG A 24 21.41 4.58 -19.11
CA ARG A 24 20.32 4.73 -20.10
C ARG A 24 19.30 3.58 -20.04
N LEU A 25 19.70 2.44 -19.48
CA LEU A 25 18.88 1.24 -19.31
C LEU A 25 18.17 1.20 -17.95
N SER A 26 18.63 1.98 -16.97
CA SER A 26 17.89 2.15 -15.73
C SER A 26 16.56 2.84 -16.05
N PRO A 27 15.41 2.17 -15.83
CA PRO A 27 14.12 2.79 -16.07
C PRO A 27 14.01 4.02 -15.18
N SER A 28 13.56 5.14 -15.76
CA SER A 28 13.32 6.35 -14.97
C SER A 28 12.24 6.05 -13.92
N PRO A 29 12.29 6.66 -12.72
CA PRO A 29 11.25 6.47 -11.70
C PRO A 29 9.84 6.75 -12.25
N PHE A 30 9.73 7.71 -13.16
CA PHE A 30 8.51 7.99 -13.92
C PHE A 30 8.02 6.79 -14.74
N SER A 31 8.91 6.15 -15.51
CA SER A 31 8.55 4.99 -16.34
C SER A 31 8.14 3.79 -15.50
N VAL A 32 8.78 3.58 -14.34
CA VAL A 32 8.41 2.53 -13.39
C VAL A 32 7.03 2.79 -12.80
N ASN A 33 6.76 3.99 -12.28
CA ASN A 33 5.45 4.33 -11.70
C ASN A 33 4.32 4.24 -12.74
N ALA A 34 4.57 4.68 -13.98
CA ALA A 34 3.62 4.55 -15.07
C ALA A 34 3.34 3.08 -15.39
N ALA A 35 4.36 2.24 -15.47
CA ALA A 35 4.21 0.81 -15.72
C ALA A 35 3.42 0.12 -14.58
N LEU A 36 3.74 0.40 -13.32
CA LEU A 36 3.03 -0.12 -12.16
C LEU A 36 1.57 0.35 -12.12
N THR A 37 1.32 1.62 -12.44
CA THR A 37 -0.05 2.17 -12.53
C THR A 37 -0.85 1.45 -13.61
N ARG A 38 -0.27 1.23 -14.79
CA ARG A 38 -0.94 0.48 -15.87
C ARG A 38 -1.17 -0.99 -15.50
N TRP A 39 -0.19 -1.63 -14.88
CA TRP A 39 -0.34 -2.99 -14.39
C TRP A 39 -1.49 -3.10 -13.38
N ARG A 40 -1.57 -2.18 -12.40
CA ARG A 40 -2.68 -2.14 -11.43
C ARG A 40 -4.03 -1.95 -12.11
N GLN A 41 -4.14 -0.98 -13.01
CA GLN A 41 -5.39 -0.70 -13.74
C GLN A 41 -5.86 -1.91 -14.55
N LEU A 42 -4.94 -2.57 -15.27
CA LEU A 42 -5.26 -3.79 -16.02
C LEU A 42 -5.63 -4.93 -15.10
N SER A 43 -4.92 -5.12 -13.99
CA SER A 43 -5.22 -6.16 -13.01
C SER A 43 -6.60 -5.95 -12.41
N ALA A 44 -6.94 -4.74 -11.97
CA ALA A 44 -8.25 -4.41 -11.44
C ALA A 44 -9.37 -4.64 -12.49
N PHE A 45 -9.14 -4.22 -13.74
CA PHE A 45 -10.07 -4.47 -14.84
C PHE A 45 -10.28 -5.96 -15.12
N LEU A 46 -9.22 -6.76 -15.09
CA LEU A 46 -9.28 -8.20 -15.37
C LEU A 46 -9.93 -9.00 -14.24
N LEU A 47 -9.74 -8.57 -12.99
CA LEU A 47 -10.33 -9.18 -11.80
C LEU A 47 -11.81 -8.83 -11.63
N HIS A 48 -12.30 -7.73 -12.21
CA HIS A 48 -13.68 -7.31 -12.03
C HIS A 48 -14.64 -8.29 -12.75
N PRO A 49 -15.64 -8.87 -12.06
CA PRO A 49 -16.54 -9.86 -12.64
C PRO A 49 -17.33 -9.30 -13.83
N ASN A 50 -17.67 -8.00 -13.77
CA ASN A 50 -18.25 -7.27 -14.88
C ASN A 50 -17.31 -6.17 -15.38
N ARG A 51 -16.50 -6.44 -16.39
CA ARG A 51 -15.42 -5.54 -16.85
C ARG A 51 -15.90 -4.21 -17.42
N SER A 52 -17.18 -4.09 -17.80
CA SER A 52 -17.75 -2.83 -18.29
C SER A 52 -18.29 -1.96 -17.15
N ALA A 53 -18.49 -2.53 -15.96
CA ALA A 53 -18.88 -1.77 -14.78
C ALA A 53 -17.71 -0.90 -14.30
N ARG A 54 -18.04 0.30 -13.84
CA ARG A 54 -17.09 1.25 -13.22
C ARG A 54 -17.24 1.27 -11.71
N THR A 55 -17.51 0.11 -11.13
CA THR A 55 -17.63 -0.09 -9.68
C THR A 55 -16.31 -0.56 -9.09
N PRO A 56 -16.06 -0.32 -7.80
CA PRO A 56 -14.97 -0.97 -7.09
C PRO A 56 -15.06 -2.49 -7.16
N LEU A 57 -13.93 -3.16 -6.99
CA LEU A 57 -13.90 -4.60 -6.75
C LEU A 57 -14.46 -4.87 -5.37
N GLU A 58 -15.18 -5.98 -5.25
CA GLU A 58 -15.64 -6.48 -3.96
C GLU A 58 -14.78 -7.68 -3.54
N PRO A 59 -14.50 -7.85 -2.24
CA PRO A 59 -13.88 -9.07 -1.73
C PRO A 59 -14.69 -10.31 -2.12
N SER A 60 -14.00 -11.42 -2.41
CA SER A 60 -14.70 -12.69 -2.65
C SER A 60 -15.30 -13.23 -1.35
N GLU A 61 -16.30 -14.11 -1.47
CA GLU A 61 -16.89 -14.79 -0.31
C GLU A 61 -15.84 -15.52 0.54
N GLU A 62 -14.84 -16.14 -0.10
CA GLU A 62 -13.72 -16.80 0.57
C GLU A 62 -12.89 -15.82 1.44
N VAL A 63 -12.63 -14.61 0.92
CA VAL A 63 -11.93 -13.55 1.66
C VAL A 63 -12.79 -13.11 2.85
N SER A 64 -14.08 -12.86 2.62
CA SER A 64 -15.02 -12.35 3.62
C SER A 64 -15.38 -13.36 4.72
N THR A 65 -15.09 -14.64 4.52
CA THR A 65 -15.43 -15.72 5.47
C THR A 65 -14.18 -16.43 5.98
N GLN A 66 -13.61 -17.33 5.18
CA GLN A 66 -12.54 -18.23 5.59
C GLN A 66 -11.25 -17.48 5.93
N GLN A 67 -10.79 -16.59 5.05
CA GLN A 67 -9.52 -15.89 5.27
C GLN A 67 -9.62 -14.89 6.44
N ALA A 68 -10.75 -14.18 6.54
CA ALA A 68 -11.02 -13.31 7.67
C ALA A 68 -11.03 -14.07 9.00
N GLN A 69 -11.68 -15.25 9.06
CA GLN A 69 -11.69 -16.10 10.25
C GLN A 69 -10.28 -16.59 10.61
N GLN A 70 -9.51 -17.07 9.63
CA GLN A 70 -8.14 -17.54 9.87
C GLN A 70 -7.24 -16.42 10.41
N LEU A 71 -7.38 -15.20 9.87
CA LEU A 71 -6.63 -14.05 10.35
C LEU A 71 -7.08 -13.63 11.75
N ALA A 72 -8.38 -13.63 12.04
CA ALA A 72 -8.90 -13.32 13.38
C ALA A 72 -8.34 -14.30 14.43
N VAL A 73 -8.35 -15.60 14.14
CA VAL A 73 -7.77 -16.64 15.00
C VAL A 73 -6.28 -16.38 15.23
N ALA A 74 -5.52 -16.09 14.17
CA ALA A 74 -4.09 -15.81 14.28
C ALA A 74 -3.79 -14.56 15.12
N LEU A 75 -4.55 -13.48 14.91
CA LEU A 75 -4.40 -12.24 15.69
C LEU A 75 -4.81 -12.41 17.15
N ASN A 76 -5.81 -13.24 17.43
CA ASN A 76 -6.24 -13.54 18.80
C ASN A 76 -5.14 -14.18 19.65
N HIS A 77 -4.13 -14.82 19.06
CA HIS A 77 -2.96 -15.30 19.83
C HIS A 77 -2.18 -14.16 20.49
N PHE A 78 -2.22 -12.96 19.89
CA PHE A 78 -1.59 -11.76 20.43
C PHE A 78 -2.56 -10.93 21.27
N LEU A 79 -3.83 -10.88 20.86
CA LEU A 79 -4.84 -10.05 21.51
C LEU A 79 -5.38 -10.66 22.81
N GLU A 80 -5.23 -11.97 23.03
CA GLU A 80 -5.76 -12.67 24.22
C GLU A 80 -5.35 -12.00 25.55
N ALA A 81 -4.14 -11.45 25.63
CA ALA A 81 -3.67 -10.74 26.84
C ALA A 81 -4.45 -9.45 27.15
N PHE A 82 -5.20 -8.92 26.19
CA PHE A 82 -5.94 -7.66 26.28
C PHE A 82 -7.47 -7.86 26.30
N VAL A 83 -7.94 -9.10 26.20
CA VAL A 83 -9.38 -9.45 26.15
C VAL A 83 -9.81 -10.04 27.49
N SER A 84 -11.07 -9.81 27.88
CA SER A 84 -11.66 -10.41 29.09
C SER A 84 -11.61 -11.94 29.03
N GLY A 85 -11.43 -12.59 30.19
CA GLY A 85 -11.52 -14.05 30.31
C GLY A 85 -12.95 -14.60 30.19
N ASP A 86 -13.96 -13.73 30.15
CA ASP A 86 -15.35 -14.12 29.93
C ASP A 86 -15.56 -14.67 28.52
N ARG A 87 -16.23 -15.83 28.43
CA ARG A 87 -16.42 -16.57 27.19
C ARG A 87 -17.30 -15.82 26.18
N GLU A 88 -18.36 -15.17 26.65
CA GLU A 88 -19.28 -14.44 25.77
C GLU A 88 -18.61 -13.19 25.21
N VAL A 89 -17.89 -12.45 26.08
CA VAL A 89 -17.11 -11.27 25.66
C VAL A 89 -16.03 -11.65 24.64
N ARG A 90 -15.37 -12.79 24.82
CA ARG A 90 -14.36 -13.29 23.88
C ARG A 90 -14.96 -13.67 22.53
N TYR A 91 -16.13 -14.31 22.52
CA TYR A 91 -16.84 -14.65 21.31
C TYR A 91 -17.29 -13.40 20.53
N GLU A 92 -17.83 -12.40 21.25
CA GLU A 92 -18.19 -11.11 20.66
C GLU A 92 -16.96 -10.37 20.10
N GLN A 93 -15.85 -10.33 20.83
CA GLN A 93 -14.62 -9.69 20.37
C GLN A 93 -14.08 -10.37 19.09
N GLU A 94 -14.09 -11.70 19.03
CA GLU A 94 -13.65 -12.42 17.83
C GLU A 94 -14.54 -12.12 16.61
N ASN A 95 -15.86 -12.04 16.81
CA ASN A 95 -16.79 -11.65 15.75
C ASN A 95 -16.53 -10.22 15.25
N HIS A 96 -16.36 -9.26 16.16
CA HIS A 96 -16.03 -7.89 15.79
C HIS A 96 -14.68 -7.81 15.06
N LEU A 97 -13.67 -8.56 15.51
CA LEU A 97 -12.37 -8.59 14.84
C LEU A 97 -12.48 -9.11 13.41
N ARG A 98 -13.28 -10.16 13.19
CA ARG A 98 -13.57 -10.66 11.85
C ARG A 98 -14.22 -9.60 10.98
N GLU A 99 -15.20 -8.86 11.50
CA GLU A 99 -15.85 -7.76 10.78
C GLU A 99 -14.87 -6.65 10.42
N VAL A 100 -14.02 -6.23 11.35
CA VAL A 100 -12.96 -5.23 11.09
C VAL A 100 -12.01 -5.71 9.99
N ILE A 101 -11.62 -6.98 10.00
CA ILE A 101 -10.76 -7.56 8.95
C ILE A 101 -11.45 -7.50 7.58
N VAL A 102 -12.74 -7.84 7.52
CA VAL A 102 -13.52 -7.78 6.28
C VAL A 102 -13.61 -6.33 5.77
N GLU A 103 -13.91 -5.37 6.64
CA GLU A 103 -13.96 -3.95 6.27
C GLU A 103 -12.59 -3.44 5.79
N CYS A 104 -11.50 -3.87 6.42
CA CYS A 104 -10.15 -3.54 5.96
C CYS A 104 -9.87 -4.11 4.56
N ALA A 105 -10.32 -5.35 4.29
CA ALA A 105 -10.20 -5.95 2.97
C ALA A 105 -11.04 -5.18 1.93
N THR A 106 -12.30 -4.88 2.23
CA THR A 106 -13.19 -4.07 1.38
C THR A 106 -12.55 -2.72 1.05
N PHE A 107 -11.99 -2.04 2.04
CA PHE A 107 -11.27 -0.78 1.81
C PHE A 107 -10.03 -0.97 0.92
N GLY A 108 -9.25 -2.03 1.13
CA GLY A 108 -8.11 -2.36 0.28
C GLY A 108 -8.50 -2.61 -1.18
N TYR A 109 -9.60 -3.33 -1.41
CA TYR A 109 -10.17 -3.56 -2.74
C TYR A 109 -10.63 -2.25 -3.38
N LEU A 110 -11.32 -1.39 -2.61
CA LEU A 110 -11.75 -0.07 -3.06
C LEU A 110 -10.55 0.78 -3.52
N LEU A 111 -9.48 0.85 -2.73
CA LEU A 111 -8.26 1.59 -3.07
C LEU A 111 -7.54 0.98 -4.28
N PHE A 112 -7.51 -0.35 -4.38
CA PHE A 112 -6.88 -1.03 -5.51
C PHE A 112 -7.61 -0.75 -6.83
N SER A 113 -8.95 -0.67 -6.80
CA SER A 113 -9.78 -0.31 -7.95
C SER A 113 -9.63 1.13 -8.41
N GLN A 114 -9.08 2.02 -7.58
CA GLN A 114 -8.82 3.38 -7.98
C GLN A 114 -7.65 3.45 -8.97
N PRO A 115 -7.75 4.27 -10.03
CA PRO A 115 -6.70 4.40 -11.05
C PRO A 115 -5.45 5.15 -10.57
N SER A 116 -5.45 5.68 -9.35
CA SER A 116 -4.40 6.52 -8.76
C SER A 116 -3.70 5.81 -7.59
N GLU A 117 -2.54 6.32 -7.19
CA GLU A 117 -1.86 5.87 -5.98
C GLU A 117 -2.26 6.71 -4.76
N PHE A 118 -2.38 6.01 -3.63
CA PHE A 118 -2.70 6.58 -2.33
C PHE A 118 -1.64 6.18 -1.32
N ARG A 119 -1.50 6.99 -0.29
CA ARG A 119 -0.57 6.76 0.82
C ARG A 119 -1.25 7.14 2.12
N SER A 120 -1.03 6.33 3.15
CA SER A 120 -1.41 6.69 4.51
C SER A 120 -0.52 7.79 5.04
N SER A 121 -1.13 8.86 5.55
CA SER A 121 -0.43 9.91 6.28
C SER A 121 -0.68 9.72 7.77
N TYR A 122 0.33 9.99 8.58
CA TYR A 122 0.20 10.00 10.03
C TYR A 122 0.39 11.46 10.48
N GLY A 123 -0.30 11.84 11.55
CA GLY A 123 -0.15 13.18 12.13
C GLY A 123 1.28 13.44 12.61
N ASP A 124 1.59 14.68 12.93
CA ASP A 124 2.91 15.06 13.44
C ASP A 124 3.16 14.36 14.79
N GLU A 125 4.24 13.58 14.89
CA GLU A 125 4.57 12.77 16.07
C GLU A 125 4.84 13.65 17.30
N ASP A 126 5.24 14.91 17.09
CA ASP A 126 5.67 15.83 18.15
C ASP A 126 4.51 16.48 18.93
N ASN A 127 3.24 16.31 18.53
CA ASN A 127 2.13 17.05 19.15
C ASN A 127 0.87 16.22 19.49
N SER A 128 0.88 14.91 19.23
CA SER A 128 -0.26 14.05 19.55
C SER A 128 -0.12 13.45 20.97
N ARG A 129 -0.72 14.10 21.97
CA ARG A 129 -0.99 13.47 23.29
C ARG A 129 -2.06 12.35 23.22
N GLY A 130 -2.37 11.86 22.02
CA GLY A 130 -3.36 10.81 21.81
C GLY A 130 -2.72 9.43 21.86
N ILE A 131 -3.52 8.45 22.29
CA ILE A 131 -3.07 7.06 22.42
C ILE A 131 -3.29 6.30 21.11
N VAL A 132 -4.27 6.74 20.32
CA VAL A 132 -4.63 6.14 19.03
C VAL A 132 -4.55 7.19 17.94
N THR A 133 -3.77 6.89 16.89
CA THR A 133 -3.72 7.70 15.66
C THR A 133 -4.30 6.89 14.52
N CYS A 134 -5.45 7.33 14.02
CA CYS A 134 -6.03 6.81 12.79
C CYS A 134 -5.32 7.49 11.60
N PRO A 135 -4.76 6.72 10.65
CA PRO A 135 -4.06 7.30 9.51
C PRO A 135 -5.02 8.10 8.63
N GLY A 136 -4.53 9.24 8.14
CA GLY A 136 -5.13 9.95 7.02
C GLY A 136 -4.84 9.23 5.70
N LEU A 137 -5.46 9.74 4.64
CA LEU A 137 -5.30 9.23 3.29
C LEU A 137 -4.96 10.37 2.33
N GLU A 138 -3.85 10.22 1.62
CA GLU A 138 -3.40 11.16 0.61
C GLU A 138 -3.39 10.51 -0.77
N LYS A 139 -3.79 11.24 -1.80
CA LYS A 139 -3.55 10.88 -3.19
C LYS A 139 -2.20 11.43 -3.64
N VAL A 140 -1.32 10.55 -4.11
CA VAL A 140 0.08 10.87 -4.43
C VAL A 140 0.40 10.78 -5.92
N SER A 141 -0.47 10.18 -6.73
CA SER A 141 -0.34 10.18 -8.19
C SER A 141 -1.67 10.42 -8.89
N ASP A 142 -1.61 10.81 -10.16
CA ASP A 142 -2.75 10.80 -11.06
C ASP A 142 -2.99 9.41 -11.70
N GLN A 143 -3.96 9.33 -12.60
CA GLN A 143 -4.34 8.11 -13.33
C GLN A 143 -3.30 7.67 -14.37
N GLY A 144 -2.34 8.52 -14.72
CA GLY A 144 -1.23 8.20 -15.62
C GLY A 144 0.02 7.73 -14.88
N GLY A 145 -0.02 7.65 -13.54
CA GLY A 145 1.14 7.33 -12.71
C GLY A 145 2.09 8.52 -12.52
N ARG A 146 1.66 9.74 -12.88
CA ARG A 146 2.46 10.95 -12.61
C ARG A 146 2.27 11.35 -11.16
N ARG A 147 3.37 11.62 -10.46
CA ARG A 147 3.30 12.16 -9.09
C ARG A 147 2.59 13.51 -9.10
N CYS A 148 1.68 13.70 -8.15
CA CYS A 148 1.10 15.02 -7.90
C CYS A 148 2.22 15.99 -7.48
N ALA A 149 2.10 17.28 -7.85
CA ALA A 149 3.06 18.31 -7.44
C ALA A 149 3.13 18.43 -5.90
N SER A 150 2.00 18.23 -5.24
CA SER A 150 1.86 18.00 -3.80
C SER A 150 0.88 16.86 -3.57
N PRO A 151 1.10 15.99 -2.55
CA PRO A 151 0.10 15.03 -2.11
C PRO A 151 -1.23 15.73 -1.78
N GLN A 152 -2.33 15.19 -2.28
CA GLN A 152 -3.67 15.73 -2.03
C GLN A 152 -4.28 14.99 -0.84
N MET A 153 -4.43 15.67 0.29
CA MET A 153 -5.10 15.13 1.47
C MET A 153 -6.58 14.90 1.16
N LEU A 154 -7.02 13.65 1.25
CA LEU A 154 -8.43 13.27 1.09
C LEU A 154 -9.11 13.13 2.45
N VAL A 155 -8.40 12.55 3.40
CA VAL A 155 -8.85 12.37 4.79
C VAL A 155 -7.68 12.75 5.70
N PRO A 156 -7.83 13.70 6.62
CA PRO A 156 -6.78 14.03 7.57
C PRO A 156 -6.60 12.89 8.60
N PRO A 157 -5.39 12.70 9.16
CA PRO A 157 -5.21 11.83 10.30
C PRO A 157 -6.09 12.28 11.48
N ALA A 158 -6.68 11.33 12.19
CA ALA A 158 -7.45 11.60 13.39
C ALA A 158 -6.68 11.09 14.61
N VAL A 159 -6.62 11.91 15.66
CA VAL A 159 -6.00 11.54 16.93
C VAL A 159 -7.10 11.45 17.96
N GLU A 160 -7.29 10.28 18.55
CA GLU A 160 -8.25 10.07 19.62
C GLU A 160 -7.51 10.09 20.97
N GLY A 161 -7.92 11.04 21.83
CA GLY A 161 -7.37 11.21 23.16
C GLY A 161 -8.14 10.41 24.21
N MET A 162 -7.49 10.08 25.33
CA MET A 162 -8.20 9.66 26.54
C MET A 162 -9.01 10.86 27.04
N TYR A 163 -10.34 10.77 27.02
CA TYR A 163 -11.16 11.62 27.88
C TYR A 163 -10.85 11.22 29.32
N HIS A 164 -10.06 12.03 30.03
CA HIS A 164 -9.99 11.97 31.48
C HIS A 164 -11.32 12.49 32.02
N GLY A 165 -12.15 11.59 32.54
CA GLY A 165 -13.24 11.92 33.45
C GLY A 165 -12.70 12.40 34.79
#